data_AF-A0AA95NDV1-F1
#
_entry.id   AF-A0AA95NDV1-F1
#
_cell.length_a   1.000
_cell.length_b   1.000
_cell.length_c   1.000
_cell.angle_alpha   90.00
_cell.angle_beta   90.00
_cell.angle_gamma   90.00
#
_symmetry.space_group_name_H-M   'P 1'
#
loop_
_entity.id
_entity.type
_entity.pdbx_description
1 polymer ?
#
loop_
_entity_poly.entity_id
_entity_poly.type
_entity_poly.pdbx_seq_one_letter_code
_entity_poly.pdbx_strand_id
1 'polypeptide(L)'
;MLVAGDAARPSTGQTLWFGESGHGAAGVAWDWVRLPYGVVAMADPMALITNLQLINTAGEVLAPMESVRQLNEIVHALPWQSEVQRALGVH
;
A
#
# COMPACT_ATOMS: atom_id res chain seq x y z
N MET A 1 3.76 8.09 7.66
CA MET A 1 3.42 9.36 8.34
C MET A 1 1.90 9.45 8.44
N LEU A 2 1.35 9.86 9.57
CA LEU A 2 -0.10 10.01 9.78
C LEU A 2 -0.45 11.50 9.86
N VAL A 3 -1.43 11.93 9.08
CA VAL A 3 -2.05 13.25 9.20
C VAL A 3 -3.44 13.03 9.78
N ALA A 4 -3.60 13.34 11.08
CA ALA A 4 -4.90 13.30 11.72
C ALA A 4 -5.80 14.33 11.02
N GLY A 5 -6.85 13.84 10.36
CA GLY A 5 -7.85 14.69 9.71
C GLY A 5 -8.79 15.34 10.73
N ASP A 6 -9.49 16.39 10.31
CA ASP A 6 -10.56 17.04 11.07
C ASP A 6 -11.92 16.83 10.36
N ALA A 7 -13.00 17.44 10.87
CA ALA A 7 -14.32 17.32 10.26
C ALA A 7 -14.40 17.86 8.81
N ALA A 8 -13.43 18.69 8.39
CA ALA A 8 -13.33 19.25 7.05
C ALA A 8 -12.26 18.57 6.16
N ARG A 9 -11.33 17.81 6.75
CA ARG A 9 -10.22 17.14 6.05
C ARG A 9 -10.15 15.67 6.45
N PRO A 10 -10.32 14.71 5.51
CA PRO A 10 -10.19 13.31 5.83
C PRO A 10 -8.80 12.98 6.38
N SER A 11 -8.71 12.06 7.35
CA SER A 11 -7.41 11.54 7.79
C SER A 11 -6.69 10.92 6.60
N THR A 12 -5.42 11.24 6.43
CA THR A 12 -4.57 10.64 5.40
C THR A 12 -3.29 10.12 6.02
N GLY A 13 -2.62 9.24 5.31
CA GLY A 13 -1.33 8.78 5.75
C GLY A 13 -0.69 7.84 4.76
N GLN A 14 0.41 7.25 5.20
CA GLN A 14 1.13 6.24 4.46
C GLN A 14 1.22 4.98 5.32
N THR A 15 1.08 3.82 4.68
CA THR A 15 1.36 2.52 5.30
C THR A 15 2.55 1.88 4.61
N LEU A 16 3.39 1.18 5.38
CA LEU A 16 4.55 0.44 4.89
C LEU A 16 4.39 -1.01 5.33
N TRP A 17 4.44 -1.91 4.35
CA TRP A 17 4.42 -3.35 4.56
C TRP A 17 5.75 -3.92 4.15
N PHE A 18 6.34 -4.74 5.00
CA PHE A 18 7.62 -5.37 4.72
C PHE A 18 7.61 -6.84 5.13
N GLY A 19 8.44 -7.63 4.44
CA GLY A 19 8.70 -9.02 4.75
C GLY A 19 10.17 -9.34 4.50
N GLU A 20 10.70 -10.27 5.28
CA GLU A 20 12.08 -10.73 5.15
C GLU A 20 12.12 -12.17 4.63
N SER A 21 13.14 -12.47 3.84
CA SER A 21 13.45 -13.82 3.37
C SER A 21 14.96 -14.05 3.48
N GLY A 22 15.40 -15.29 3.29
CA GLY A 22 16.83 -15.61 3.21
C GLY A 22 17.59 -14.88 2.09
N HIS A 23 16.89 -14.24 1.15
CA HIS A 23 17.46 -13.52 0.01
C HIS A 23 17.40 -11.99 0.17
N GLY A 24 16.87 -11.49 1.29
CA GLY A 24 16.74 -10.06 1.58
C GLY A 24 15.35 -9.64 2.02
N ALA A 25 15.18 -8.32 2.19
CA ALA A 25 13.93 -7.70 2.62
C ALA A 25 13.17 -7.10 1.43
N ALA A 26 11.85 -7.34 1.41
CA ALA A 26 10.91 -6.78 0.46
C ALA A 26 10.00 -5.78 1.19
N GLY A 27 9.74 -4.64 0.57
CA GLY A 27 8.86 -3.62 1.13
C GLY A 27 8.01 -2.94 0.06
N VAL A 28 6.77 -2.60 0.43
CA VAL A 28 5.87 -1.80 -0.39
C VAL A 28 5.13 -0.80 0.50
N ALA A 29 5.10 0.45 0.07
CA ALA A 29 4.43 1.55 0.74
C ALA A 29 3.51 2.29 -0.23
N TRP A 30 2.39 2.78 0.31
CA TRP A 30 1.43 3.58 -0.43
C TRP A 30 0.68 4.52 0.50
N ASP A 31 0.14 5.56 -0.09
CA ASP A 31 -0.68 6.54 0.60
C ASP A 31 -2.15 6.10 0.63
N TRP A 32 -2.83 6.47 1.70
CA TRP A 32 -4.25 6.18 1.92
C TRP A 32 -4.99 7.41 2.43
N VAL A 33 -6.29 7.41 2.20
CA VAL A 33 -7.25 8.41 2.68
C VAL A 33 -8.42 7.73 3.36
N ARG A 34 -8.87 8.31 4.47
CA ARG A 34 -10.10 7.90 5.15
C ARG A 34 -11.29 8.61 4.51
N LEU A 35 -12.14 7.86 3.83
CA LEU A 35 -13.40 8.33 3.28
C LEU A 35 -14.50 8.38 4.36
N PRO A 36 -15.65 9.01 4.08
CA PRO A 36 -16.82 8.94 4.96
C PRO A 36 -17.21 7.49 5.32
N TYR A 37 -17.91 7.33 6.45
CA TYR A 37 -18.33 6.03 6.99
C TYR A 37 -17.17 5.08 7.38
N GLY A 38 -15.98 5.61 7.63
CA GLY A 38 -14.85 4.83 8.18
C GLY A 38 -14.11 3.97 7.16
N VAL A 39 -14.44 4.11 5.87
CA VAL A 39 -13.76 3.40 4.78
C VAL A 39 -12.35 3.98 4.61
N VAL A 40 -11.34 3.13 4.55
CA VAL A 40 -9.98 3.52 4.18
C VAL A 40 -9.72 3.08 2.75
N ALA A 41 -9.30 4.00 1.89
CA ALA A 41 -9.01 3.75 0.49
C ALA A 41 -7.57 4.13 0.16
N MET A 42 -6.98 3.44 -0.81
CA MET A 42 -5.70 3.84 -1.40
C MET A 42 -5.88 5.17 -2.14
N ALA A 43 -4.93 6.08 -1.97
CA ALA A 43 -5.02 7.42 -2.55
C ALA A 43 -4.70 7.42 -4.06
N ASP A 44 -3.67 6.67 -4.47
CA ASP A 44 -3.26 6.53 -5.87
C ASP A 44 -2.66 5.13 -6.11
N PRO A 45 -3.36 4.24 -6.85
CA PRO A 45 -2.86 2.92 -7.24
C PRO A 45 -1.64 2.90 -8.16
N MET A 46 -1.23 4.05 -8.70
CA MET A 46 -0.03 4.17 -9.52
C MET A 46 1.19 4.65 -8.72
N ALA A 47 1.01 5.12 -7.50
CA ALA A 47 2.06 5.75 -6.68
C ALA A 47 2.61 4.83 -5.57
N LEU A 48 2.76 3.53 -5.86
CA LEU A 48 3.40 2.62 -4.91
C LEU A 48 4.91 2.82 -4.90
N ILE A 49 5.50 2.80 -3.70
CA ILE A 49 6.94 2.87 -3.48
C ILE A 49 7.40 1.48 -3.03
N THR A 50 8.33 0.88 -3.75
CA THR A 50 8.84 -0.46 -3.43
C THR A 50 10.31 -0.58 -3.77
N ASN A 51 11.01 -1.49 -3.09
CA ASN A 51 12.35 -1.93 -3.44
C ASN A 51 12.34 -3.22 -4.29
N LEU A 52 11.17 -3.70 -4.71
CA LEU A 52 11.02 -4.89 -5.53
C LEU A 52 11.22 -4.57 -7.01
N GLN A 53 11.99 -5.43 -7.69
CA GLN A 53 12.04 -5.50 -9.15
C GLN A 53 11.30 -6.77 -9.59
N LEU A 54 10.19 -6.60 -10.29
CA LEU A 54 9.39 -7.72 -10.78
C LEU A 54 9.89 -8.18 -12.14
N ILE A 55 9.98 -9.49 -12.31
CA ILE A 55 10.44 -10.13 -13.55
C ILE A 55 9.38 -11.10 -14.07
N ASN A 56 9.36 -11.30 -15.39
CA ASN A 56 8.55 -12.34 -16.02
C ASN A 56 9.21 -13.73 -15.89
N THR A 57 8.54 -14.76 -16.42
CA THR A 57 9.05 -16.14 -16.43
C THR A 57 10.29 -16.35 -17.30
N ALA A 58 10.59 -15.42 -18.21
CA ALA A 58 11.81 -15.41 -19.01
C ALA A 58 12.99 -14.72 -18.29
N GLY A 59 12.77 -14.16 -17.10
CA GLY A 59 13.77 -13.43 -16.32
C GLY A 59 13.94 -11.96 -16.71
N GLU A 60 13.06 -11.43 -17.55
CA GLU A 60 13.11 -10.03 -17.99
C GLU A 60 12.31 -9.14 -17.05
N VAL A 61 12.76 -7.90 -16.86
CA VAL A 61 12.07 -6.91 -16.01
C VAL A 61 10.71 -6.57 -16.62
N LEU A 62 9.66 -6.64 -15.79
CA LEU A 62 8.31 -6.27 -16.21
C LEU A 62 8.22 -4.80 -16.60
N ALA A 63 7.39 -4.49 -17.59
CA ALA A 63 7.11 -3.10 -17.93
C ALA A 63 6.48 -2.38 -16.71
N PRO A 64 6.62 -1.05 -16.60
CA PRO A 64 6.13 -0.31 -15.43
C PRO A 64 4.65 -0.56 -15.12
N MET A 65 3.79 -0.60 -16.14
CA MET A 65 2.35 -0.81 -15.96
C MET A 65 2.01 -2.23 -15.48
N GLU A 66 2.76 -3.22 -15.95
CA GLU A 66 2.60 -4.61 -15.51
C GLU A 66 3.09 -4.77 -14.07
N SER A 67 4.20 -4.11 -13.71
CA SER A 67 4.72 -4.07 -12.35
C SER A 67 3.70 -3.47 -11.39
N VAL A 68 3.12 -2.31 -11.72
CA VAL A 68 2.07 -1.67 -10.91
C VAL A 68 0.88 -2.61 -10.73
N ARG A 69 0.43 -3.31 -11.78
CA ARG A 69 -0.65 -4.30 -11.67
C ARG A 69 -0.31 -5.40 -10.66
N GLN A 70 0.88 -6.00 -10.76
CA GLN A 70 1.31 -7.05 -9.84
C GLN A 70 1.47 -6.56 -8.40
N LEU A 71 1.99 -5.34 -8.21
CA LEU A 71 2.08 -4.74 -6.88
C LEU A 71 0.70 -4.49 -6.25
N ASN A 72 -0.29 -4.09 -7.04
CA ASN A 72 -1.66 -3.94 -6.56
C ASN A 72 -2.27 -5.27 -6.12
N GLU A 73 -1.97 -6.39 -6.80
CA GLU A 73 -2.38 -7.73 -6.32
C GLU A 73 -1.78 -8.06 -4.95
N ILE A 74 -0.51 -7.69 -4.71
CA ILE A 74 0.11 -7.83 -3.38
C ILE A 74 -0.65 -7.00 -2.36
N VAL A 75 -0.94 -5.73 -2.66
CA VAL A 75 -1.71 -4.85 -1.75
C VAL A 75 -3.09 -5.43 -1.46
N HIS A 76 -3.78 -5.98 -2.46
CA HIS A 76 -5.09 -6.61 -2.28
C HIS A 76 -5.05 -7.85 -1.39
N ALA A 77 -3.94 -8.59 -1.37
CA ALA A 77 -3.75 -9.76 -0.53
C ALA A 77 -3.41 -9.42 0.94
N LEU A 78 -2.97 -8.19 1.22
CA LEU A 78 -2.60 -7.76 2.57
C LEU A 78 -3.83 -7.25 3.35
N PRO A 79 -3.95 -7.53 4.66
CA PRO A 79 -5.06 -7.06 5.50
C PRO A 79 -4.90 -5.58 5.90
N TRP A 80 -4.44 -4.74 4.97
CA TRP A 80 -3.94 -3.42 5.29
C TRP A 80 -5.03 -2.43 5.74
N GLN A 81 -6.24 -2.56 5.21
CA GLN A 81 -7.34 -1.66 5.56
C GLN A 81 -7.72 -1.83 7.03
N SER A 82 -7.86 -3.08 7.49
CA SER A 82 -8.16 -3.36 8.90
C SER A 82 -7.02 -2.93 9.82
N GLU A 83 -5.76 -3.07 9.40
CA GLU A 83 -4.61 -2.61 10.19
C GLU A 83 -4.54 -1.08 10.31
N VAL A 84 -4.84 -0.36 9.23
CA VAL A 84 -4.93 1.11 9.27
C VAL A 84 -6.10 1.57 10.14
N GLN A 85 -7.27 0.94 10.00
CA GLN A 85 -8.44 1.23 10.85
C GLN A 85 -8.13 0.99 12.33
N ARG A 86 -7.48 -0.13 12.66
CA ARG A 86 -6.99 -0.45 14.01
C ARG A 86 -6.04 0.62 14.54
N ALA A 87 -5.07 1.06 13.73
CA ALA A 87 -4.11 2.09 14.11
C ALA A 87 -4.76 3.47 14.33
N LEU A 88 -5.85 3.75 13.62
CA LEU A 88 -6.65 4.97 13.79
C LEU A 88 -7.65 4.89 14.96
N GLY A 89 -7.84 3.72 15.58
CA GLY A 89 -8.81 3.52 16.65
C GLY A 89 -10.27 3.61 16.19
N VAL A 90 -10.55 3.36 14.91
CA VAL A 90 -11.90 3.34 14.34
C VAL A 90 -12.29 1.89 14.05
N HIS A 91 -13.30 1.38 14.75
CA HIS A 91 -13.91 0.06 14.53
C HIS A 91 -15.20 0.21 13.71
#